data_AF-A0A7R9Y6C3-F1
#
_entry.id   AF-A0A7R9Y6C3-F1
#
_cell.length_a   1.000
_cell.length_b   1.000
_cell.length_c   1.000
_cell.angle_alpha   90.00
_cell.angle_beta   90.00
_cell.angle_gamma   90.00
#
_symmetry.space_group_name_H-M   'P 1'
#
loop_
_entity.id
_entity.type
_entity.pdbx_description
1 polymer ?
#
loop_
_entity_poly.entity_id
_entity_poly.type
_entity_poly.pdbx_seq_one_letter_code
_entity_poly.pdbx_strand_id
1 'polypeptide(L)'
;APGTMASYITKAGSAAMKAVEVVRTKAIPPAVEYYKATMAKNAEYVVKDPAAVDKLGRQLVFSNLARLPTMLEAAQGEIKVLESKWKGRMDLPMTEIGVGALFTAEVYAWFCVGEVLGRGGSITGY
;
A
#
# COMPACT_ATOMS: atom_id res chain seq x y z
N ALA A 1 -39.40 6.54 28.41
CA ALA A 1 -40.20 6.27 27.19
C ALA A 1 -39.39 5.37 26.25
N PRO A 2 -39.77 4.09 26.08
CA PRO A 2 -38.99 3.08 25.35
C PRO A 2 -39.08 3.16 23.80
N GLY A 3 -39.80 4.13 23.24
CA GLY A 3 -40.03 4.24 21.78
C GLY A 3 -38.94 4.96 20.97
N THR A 4 -38.03 5.70 21.61
CA THR A 4 -37.04 6.53 20.91
C THR A 4 -35.84 5.74 20.40
N MET A 5 -35.25 4.83 21.19
CA MET A 5 -34.07 4.05 20.76
C MET A 5 -34.36 3.11 19.59
N ALA A 6 -35.51 2.43 19.57
CA ALA A 6 -35.90 1.54 18.48
C ALA A 6 -36.07 2.30 17.14
N SER A 7 -36.54 3.54 17.20
CA SER A 7 -36.66 4.42 16.03
C SER A 7 -35.30 4.81 15.46
N TYR A 8 -34.31 5.09 16.32
CA TYR A 8 -32.95 5.42 15.88
C TYR A 8 -32.22 4.23 15.27
N ILE A 9 -32.34 3.03 15.85
CA ILE A 9 -31.74 1.81 15.29
C ILE A 9 -32.32 1.50 13.90
N THR A 10 -33.64 1.65 13.74
CA THR A 10 -34.32 1.45 12.45
C THR A 10 -33.92 2.50 11.41
N LYS A 11 -33.75 3.77 11.82
CA LYS A 11 -33.23 4.83 10.93
C LYS A 11 -31.75 4.62 10.56
N ALA A 12 -30.92 4.18 11.50
CA ALA A 12 -29.51 3.87 11.23
C ALA A 12 -29.38 2.68 10.28
N GLY A 13 -30.16 1.62 10.48
CA GLY A 13 -30.18 0.45 9.59
C GLY A 13 -30.64 0.79 8.18
N SER A 14 -31.68 1.62 8.04
CA SER A 14 -32.16 2.07 6.71
C SER A 14 -31.21 3.04 6.01
N ALA A 15 -30.49 3.90 6.76
CA ALA A 15 -29.42 4.73 6.21
C ALA A 15 -28.22 3.89 5.73
N ALA A 16 -27.82 2.88 6.50
CA ALA A 16 -26.76 1.95 6.12
C ALA A 16 -27.12 1.15 4.86
N MET A 17 -28.36 0.64 4.76
CA MET A 17 -28.87 -0.03 3.56
C MET A 17 -28.84 0.88 2.33
N LYS A 18 -29.26 2.15 2.47
CA LYS A 18 -29.20 3.14 1.39
C LYS A 18 -27.76 3.45 0.97
N ALA A 19 -26.83 3.55 1.92
CA ALA A 19 -25.42 3.76 1.63
C ALA A 19 -24.83 2.56 0.85
N VAL A 20 -25.16 1.32 1.26
CA VAL A 20 -24.77 0.10 0.55
C VAL A 20 -25.37 0.07 -0.86
N GLU A 21 -26.63 0.46 -1.02
CA GLU A 21 -27.30 0.51 -2.34
C GLU A 21 -26.68 1.57 -3.26
N VAL A 22 -26.34 2.74 -2.74
CA VAL A 22 -25.64 3.80 -3.50
C VAL A 22 -24.24 3.34 -3.90
N VAL A 23 -23.48 2.71 -2.99
CA VAL A 23 -22.17 2.14 -3.33
C VAL A 23 -22.34 1.07 -4.42
N ARG A 24 -23.30 0.16 -4.27
CA ARG A 24 -23.55 -0.92 -5.23
C ARG A 24 -23.97 -0.43 -6.60
N THR A 25 -24.77 0.63 -6.67
CA THR A 25 -25.35 1.12 -7.92
C THR A 25 -24.52 2.21 -8.60
N LYS A 26 -23.79 3.02 -7.83
CA LYS A 26 -23.07 4.18 -8.37
C LYS A 26 -21.54 4.08 -8.28
N ALA A 27 -20.99 3.41 -7.27
CA ALA A 27 -19.55 3.35 -7.07
C ALA A 27 -18.91 2.07 -7.61
N ILE A 28 -19.57 0.92 -7.43
CA ILE A 28 -19.10 -0.37 -7.94
C ILE A 28 -19.03 -0.42 -9.48
N PRO A 29 -20.04 0.01 -10.26
CA PRO A 29 -19.98 -0.11 -11.72
C PRO A 29 -18.79 0.62 -12.37
N PRO A 30 -18.50 1.91 -12.09
CA PRO A 30 -17.33 2.57 -12.68
C PRO A 30 -16.01 2.00 -12.16
N ALA A 31 -15.95 1.54 -10.90
CA ALA A 31 -14.77 0.85 -10.37
C ALA A 31 -14.52 -0.49 -11.08
N VAL A 32 -15.58 -1.24 -11.38
CA VAL A 32 -15.51 -2.51 -12.13
C VAL A 32 -15.13 -2.26 -13.58
N GLU A 33 -15.62 -1.19 -14.23
CA GLU A 33 -15.21 -0.82 -15.58
C GLU A 33 -13.75 -0.39 -15.63
N TYR A 34 -13.29 0.42 -14.68
CA TYR A 34 -11.87 0.80 -14.57
C TYR A 34 -10.98 -0.42 -14.32
N TYR A 35 -11.42 -1.32 -13.44
CA TYR A 35 -10.72 -2.58 -13.17
C TYR A 35 -10.67 -3.47 -14.42
N LYS A 36 -11.78 -3.64 -15.14
CA LYS A 36 -11.83 -4.38 -16.40
C LYS A 36 -10.94 -3.76 -17.47
N ALA A 37 -10.93 -2.44 -17.62
CA ALA A 37 -10.06 -1.74 -18.57
C ALA A 37 -8.57 -1.94 -18.23
N THR A 38 -8.22 -1.90 -16.94
CA THR A 38 -6.85 -2.15 -16.47
C THR A 38 -6.44 -3.60 -16.70
N MET A 39 -7.31 -4.56 -16.39
CA MET A 39 -7.06 -5.99 -16.62
C MET A 39 -7.01 -6.34 -18.12
N ALA A 40 -7.80 -5.65 -18.97
CA ALA A 40 -7.75 -5.82 -20.42
C ALA A 40 -6.45 -5.26 -21.01
N LYS A 41 -5.94 -4.13 -20.52
CA LYS A 41 -4.65 -3.57 -20.93
C LYS A 41 -3.47 -4.44 -20.52
N ASN A 42 -3.57 -5.13 -19.39
CA ASN A 42 -2.52 -6.01 -18.87
C ASN A 42 -2.80 -7.49 -19.14
N ALA A 43 -3.66 -7.80 -20.11
CA ALA A 43 -4.14 -9.16 -20.38
C ALA A 43 -3.01 -10.16 -20.68
N GLU A 44 -1.86 -9.68 -21.19
CA GLU A 44 -0.65 -10.48 -21.40
C GLU A 44 -0.02 -11.00 -20.10
N TYR A 45 -0.24 -10.33 -18.96
CA TYR A 45 0.25 -10.73 -17.63
C TYR A 45 -0.79 -11.49 -16.80
N VAL A 46 -2.02 -11.64 -17.32
CA VAL A 46 -3.11 -12.30 -16.59
C VAL A 46 -3.04 -13.80 -16.84
N VAL A 47 -2.50 -14.51 -15.84
CA VAL A 47 -2.49 -15.97 -15.82
C VAL A 47 -3.92 -16.48 -15.59
N LYS A 48 -4.48 -17.16 -16.61
CA LYS A 48 -5.87 -17.66 -16.59
C LYS A 48 -6.02 -18.99 -15.86
N ASP A 49 -4.92 -19.72 -15.66
CA ASP A 49 -4.90 -21.02 -15.01
C ASP A 49 -4.90 -20.89 -13.48
N PRO A 50 -5.96 -21.33 -12.77
CA PRO A 50 -6.10 -21.13 -11.33
C PRO A 50 -5.00 -21.85 -10.51
N ALA A 51 -4.49 -22.98 -10.99
CA ALA A 51 -3.38 -23.70 -10.35
C ALA A 51 -2.01 -23.01 -10.55
N ALA A 52 -1.86 -22.23 -11.61
CA ALA A 52 -0.68 -21.42 -11.85
C ALA A 52 -0.73 -20.10 -11.08
N VAL A 53 -1.92 -19.52 -10.87
CA VAL A 53 -2.13 -18.33 -10.03
C VAL A 53 -1.72 -18.57 -8.57
N ASP A 54 -2.09 -19.72 -7.99
CA ASP A 54 -1.70 -20.07 -6.61
C ASP A 54 -0.17 -20.20 -6.45
N LYS A 55 0.47 -20.81 -7.46
CA LYS A 55 1.93 -20.92 -7.52
C LYS A 55 2.62 -19.59 -7.83
N LEU A 56 1.99 -18.69 -8.58
CA LEU A 56 2.54 -17.38 -8.95
C LEU A 56 2.80 -16.53 -7.72
N GLY A 57 1.89 -16.52 -6.74
CA GLY A 57 2.10 -15.77 -5.50
C GLY A 57 3.33 -16.24 -4.76
N ARG A 58 3.50 -17.57 -4.64
CA ARG A 58 4.70 -18.17 -4.03
C ARG A 58 5.94 -17.89 -4.87
N GLN A 59 5.88 -18.04 -6.19
CA GLN A 59 7.01 -17.76 -7.08
C GLN A 59 7.42 -16.30 -7.02
N LEU A 60 6.48 -15.35 -7.02
CA LEU A 60 6.78 -13.93 -6.87
C LEU A 60 7.49 -13.66 -5.55
N VAL A 61 6.98 -14.19 -4.44
CA VAL A 61 7.60 -14.00 -3.12
C VAL A 61 8.99 -14.63 -3.08
N PHE A 62 9.13 -15.91 -3.42
CA PHE A 62 10.40 -16.64 -3.31
C PHE A 62 11.44 -16.20 -4.34
N SER A 63 11.04 -15.80 -5.55
CA SER A 63 11.97 -15.22 -6.54
C SER A 63 12.43 -13.81 -6.13
N ASN A 64 11.58 -13.00 -5.50
CA ASN A 64 12.02 -11.73 -4.93
C ASN A 64 12.93 -11.95 -3.71
N LEU A 65 12.64 -12.92 -2.85
CA LEU A 65 13.50 -13.29 -1.72
C LEU A 65 14.86 -13.84 -2.20
N ALA A 66 14.90 -14.60 -3.29
CA ALA A 66 16.15 -15.10 -3.86
C ALA A 66 17.06 -13.97 -4.40
N ARG A 67 16.50 -12.79 -4.70
CA ARG A 67 17.28 -11.60 -5.08
C ARG A 67 17.85 -10.85 -3.88
N LEU A 68 17.37 -11.11 -2.65
CA LEU A 68 17.87 -10.47 -1.44
C LEU A 68 19.38 -10.55 -1.23
N PRO A 69 20.08 -11.69 -1.40
CA PRO A 69 21.53 -11.73 -1.23
C PRO A 69 22.24 -10.75 -2.16
N THR A 70 21.88 -10.73 -3.44
CA THR A 70 22.45 -9.80 -4.43
C THR A 70 22.12 -8.34 -4.10
N MET A 71 20.91 -8.07 -3.61
CA MET A 71 20.51 -6.73 -3.16
C MET A 71 21.24 -6.30 -1.88
N LEU A 72 21.51 -7.23 -0.97
CA LEU A 72 22.32 -7.01 0.24
C LEU A 72 23.77 -6.70 -0.10
N GLU A 73 24.35 -7.41 -1.07
CA GLU A 73 25.70 -7.13 -1.57
C GLU A 73 25.79 -5.75 -2.24
N ALA A 74 24.80 -5.39 -3.07
CA ALA A 74 24.70 -4.06 -3.64
C ALA A 74 24.55 -2.97 -2.57
N ALA A 75 23.66 -3.18 -1.60
CA ALA A 75 23.43 -2.27 -0.48
C ALA A 75 24.69 -2.11 0.40
N GLN A 76 25.45 -3.18 0.64
CA GLN A 76 26.74 -3.08 1.33
C GLN A 76 27.76 -2.26 0.55
N GLY A 77 27.75 -2.36 -0.79
CA GLY A 77 28.55 -1.49 -1.66
C GLY A 77 28.16 -0.02 -1.51
N GLU A 78 26.85 0.27 -1.54
CA GLU A 78 26.32 1.62 -1.36
C GLU A 78 26.58 2.18 0.04
N ILE A 79 26.48 1.36 1.09
CA ILE A 79 26.82 1.75 2.47
C ILE A 79 28.30 2.12 2.58
N LYS A 80 29.21 1.38 1.95
CA LYS A 80 30.64 1.74 1.94
C LYS A 80 30.89 3.09 1.25
N VAL A 81 30.21 3.35 0.12
CA VAL A 81 30.29 4.63 -0.59
C VAL A 81 29.72 5.76 0.28
N LEU A 82 28.60 5.52 0.95
CA LEU A 82 27.98 6.48 1.87
C LEU A 82 28.86 6.74 3.10
N GLU A 83 29.54 5.73 3.64
CA GLU A 83 30.49 5.87 4.75
C GLU A 83 31.70 6.73 4.35
N SER A 84 32.22 6.54 3.14
CA SER A 84 33.27 7.39 2.56
C SER A 84 32.80 8.84 2.36
N LYS A 85 31.58 9.06 1.87
CA LYS A 85 30.97 10.40 1.78
C LYS A 85 30.75 11.04 3.15
N TRP A 86 30.33 10.26 4.15
CA TRP A 86 30.10 10.74 5.51
C TRP A 86 31.40 11.13 6.22
N LYS A 87 32.52 10.47 5.93
CA LYS A 87 33.85 10.91 6.41
C LYS A 87 34.24 12.29 5.84
N GLY A 88 33.70 12.69 4.68
CA GLY A 88 33.81 14.01 4.06
C GLY A 88 32.65 14.97 4.33
N ARG A 89 31.84 14.75 5.38
CA ARG A 89 30.54 15.42 5.65
C ARG A 89 30.47 16.95 5.60
N MET A 90 31.60 17.64 5.61
CA MET A 90 31.64 19.10 5.50
C MET A 90 31.53 19.62 4.06
N ASP A 91 31.66 18.74 3.06
CA ASP A 91 31.63 19.08 1.63
C ASP A 91 30.38 18.56 0.90
N LEU A 92 29.36 18.07 1.63
CA LEU A 92 28.15 17.59 0.97
C LEU A 92 27.31 18.76 0.42
N PRO A 93 26.92 18.72 -0.87
CA PRO A 93 26.09 19.75 -1.45
C PRO A 93 24.71 19.77 -0.80
N MET A 94 24.16 20.97 -0.54
CA MET A 94 22.84 21.15 0.07
C MET A 94 21.70 20.43 -0.67
N THR A 95 21.87 20.17 -1.97
CA THR A 95 20.97 19.34 -2.77
C THR A 95 20.95 17.87 -2.34
N GLU A 96 22.09 17.24 -2.01
CA GLU A 96 22.10 15.85 -1.51
C GLU A 96 21.44 15.74 -0.13
N ILE A 97 21.63 16.76 0.72
CA ILE A 97 20.96 16.85 2.03
C ILE A 97 19.44 16.99 1.86
N GLY A 98 18.99 17.81 0.91
CA GLY A 98 17.57 17.98 0.60
C GLY A 98 16.91 16.69 0.08
N VAL A 99 17.60 15.95 -0.77
CA VAL A 99 17.12 14.64 -1.26
C VAL A 99 17.05 13.63 -0.12
N GLY A 100 18.07 13.57 0.74
CA GLY A 100 18.07 12.69 1.91
C GLY A 100 16.95 13.01 2.90
N ALA A 101 16.65 14.29 3.11
CA ALA A 101 15.54 14.73 3.95
C ALA A 101 14.18 14.31 3.37
N LEU A 102 13.97 14.49 2.06
CA LEU A 102 12.74 14.08 1.38
C LEU A 102 12.54 12.56 1.45
N PHE A 103 13.60 11.79 1.18
CA PHE A 103 13.58 10.33 1.28
C PHE A 103 13.23 9.87 2.70
N THR A 104 13.83 10.49 3.72
CA THR A 104 13.54 10.18 5.13
C THR A 104 12.08 10.49 5.49
N ALA A 105 11.55 11.61 4.99
CA ALA A 105 10.15 11.98 5.19
C ALA A 105 9.20 10.98 4.51
N GLU A 106 9.53 10.52 3.31
CA GLU A 106 8.71 9.54 2.57
C GLU A 106 8.73 8.16 3.25
N VAL A 107 9.90 7.70 3.72
CA VAL A 107 10.01 6.46 4.52
C VAL A 107 9.20 6.56 5.81
N TYR A 108 9.23 7.71 6.49
CA TYR A 108 8.43 7.94 7.69
C TYR A 108 6.93 7.94 7.40
N ALA A 109 6.50 8.55 6.29
CA ALA A 109 5.10 8.51 5.87
C ALA A 109 4.63 7.07 5.59
N TRP A 110 5.43 6.26 4.89
CA TRP A 110 5.14 4.85 4.66
C TRP A 110 5.10 4.02 5.95
N PHE A 111 5.96 4.33 6.92
CA PHE A 111 5.90 3.73 8.24
C PHE A 111 4.59 4.04 8.96
N CYS A 112 4.15 5.30 8.97
CA CYS A 112 2.85 5.69 9.55
C CYS A 112 1.67 4.99 8.86
N VAL A 113 1.71 4.86 7.53
CA VAL A 113 0.70 4.10 6.77
C VAL A 113 0.71 2.63 7.19
N GLY A 114 1.90 2.03 7.34
CA GLY A 114 2.06 0.67 7.85
C GLY A 114 1.52 0.48 9.26
N GLU A 115 1.71 1.46 10.15
CA GLU A 115 1.15 1.44 11.51
C GLU A 115 -0.38 1.47 11.50
N VAL A 116 -1.00 2.31 10.66
CA VAL A 116 -2.46 2.37 10.50
C VAL A 116 -3.02 1.03 9.99
N LEU A 117 -2.33 0.39 9.03
CA LEU A 117 -2.70 -0.93 8.53
C LEU A 117 -2.50 -2.03 9.59
N GLY A 118 -1.40 -1.99 10.34
CA GLY A 118 -1.10 -2.94 11.42
C GLY A 118 -2.05 -2.84 12.62
N ARG A 119 -2.64 -1.66 12.84
CA ARG A 119 -3.72 -1.42 13.81
C ARG A 119 -5.10 -1.84 13.31
N GLY A 120 -5.19 -2.50 12.16
CA GLY A 120 -6.46 -2.97 11.58
C GLY A 120 -7.30 -1.89 10.91
N GLY A 121 -6.67 -0.78 10.46
CA GLY A 121 -7.37 0.31 9.77
C GLY A 121 -7.97 1.36 10.70
N SER A 122 -7.55 1.41 11.97
CA SER A 122 -7.96 2.47 12.90
C SER A 122 -7.20 3.76 12.58
N ILE A 123 -7.85 4.66 11.83
CA ILE A 123 -7.32 5.98 11.43
C ILE A 123 -7.22 6.93 12.62
N THR A 124 -7.94 6.65 13.71
CA THR A 124 -7.81 7.37 14.98
C THR A 124 -6.90 6.59 15.91
N GLY A 125 -6.00 7.31 16.58
CA GLY A 125 -5.06 6.81 17.58
C GLY A 125 -5.75 6.08 18.75
N TYR A 126 -4.94 5.68 19.74
CA TYR A 126 -5.43 4.91 20.90
C TYR A 126 -6.62 5.59 21.59
#